data_AF-A0A671V0Y6-F1
#
_entry.id   AF-A0A671V0Y6-F1
#
_cell.length_a   1.000
_cell.length_b   1.000
_cell.length_c   1.000
_cell.angle_alpha   90.00
_cell.angle_beta   90.00
_cell.angle_gamma   90.00
#
_symmetry.space_group_name_H-M   'P 1'
#
loop_
_entity.id
_entity.type
_entity.pdbx_description
1 polymer ?
#
loop_
_entity_poly.entity_id
_entity_poly.type
_entity_poly.pdbx_seq_one_letter_code
_entity_poly.pdbx_strand_id
1 'polypeptide(L)'
;VLKEGRWVAIDVDIMGRRCSLVNIYAPNTDSPEFFYNLHAVIQSMGNTDIIIGGDFNQVRHNTLDRSGNMGRSRNIQKSQIAIDTISEELGLVDVWRLMHPQEREYTFFSQSPYIIF
;
A
#
# COMPACT_ATOMS: atom_id res chain seq x y z
N VAL A 1 -1.92 15.32 -16.37
CA VAL A 1 -3.05 14.38 -16.48
C VAL A 1 -2.58 13.03 -15.99
N LEU A 2 -3.11 12.57 -14.84
CA LEU A 2 -2.83 11.24 -14.29
C LEU A 2 -3.36 10.20 -15.29
N LYS A 3 -2.49 9.52 -16.05
CA LYS A 3 -2.86 8.72 -17.23
C LYS A 3 -3.95 7.67 -16.99
N GLU A 4 -4.14 7.23 -15.75
CA GLU A 4 -5.15 6.22 -15.39
C GLU A 4 -5.97 6.57 -14.12
N GLY A 5 -5.74 7.74 -13.49
CA GLY A 5 -6.47 8.14 -12.27
C GLY A 5 -6.22 7.24 -11.04
N ARG A 6 -5.06 6.58 -10.97
CA ARG A 6 -4.73 5.56 -9.95
C ARG A 6 -4.12 6.12 -8.67
N TRP A 7 -3.78 7.39 -8.63
CA TRP A 7 -3.31 8.05 -7.42
C TRP A 7 -3.57 9.55 -7.49
N VAL A 8 -3.69 10.18 -6.33
CA VAL A 8 -3.66 11.63 -6.16
C VAL A 8 -2.70 11.91 -5.01
N ALA A 9 -1.72 12.78 -5.24
CA ALA A 9 -0.80 13.26 -4.22
C ALA A 9 -0.98 14.77 -4.07
N ILE A 10 -1.16 15.23 -2.84
CA ILE A 10 -1.32 16.65 -2.52
C ILE A 10 -0.30 17.05 -1.45
N ASP A 11 0.26 18.23 -1.64
CA ASP A 11 1.13 18.87 -0.66
C ASP A 11 0.28 19.83 0.18
N VAL A 12 0.18 19.56 1.47
CA VAL A 12 -0.70 20.27 2.39
C VAL A 12 0.10 20.90 3.53
N ASP A 13 -0.35 22.05 3.99
CA ASP A 13 0.11 22.64 5.25
C ASP A 13 -0.92 22.32 6.35
N ILE A 14 -0.47 21.62 7.39
CA ILE A 14 -1.27 21.32 8.57
C ILE A 14 -0.56 21.95 9.76
N MET A 15 -1.12 23.05 10.27
CA MET A 15 -0.59 23.76 11.45
C MET A 15 0.88 24.20 11.29
N GLY A 16 1.27 24.66 10.10
CA GLY A 16 2.64 25.09 9.79
C GLY A 16 3.60 23.95 9.50
N ARG A 17 3.10 22.72 9.33
CA ARG A 17 3.87 21.55 8.92
C ARG A 17 3.44 21.11 7.52
N ARG A 18 4.41 21.04 6.61
CA ARG A 18 4.20 20.57 5.25
C ARG A 18 4.16 19.04 5.23
N CYS A 19 3.12 18.47 4.63
CA CYS A 19 2.87 17.04 4.59
C CYS A 19 2.44 16.59 3.19
N SER A 20 2.91 15.42 2.76
CA SER A 20 2.43 14.75 1.56
C SER A 20 1.30 13.80 1.90
N LEU A 21 0.08 14.10 1.42
CA LEU A 21 -1.04 13.16 1.50
C LEU A 21 -1.25 12.49 0.15
N VAL A 22 -1.20 11.17 0.14
CA VAL A 22 -1.23 10.35 -1.07
C VAL A 22 -2.35 9.33 -0.96
N ASN A 23 -3.31 9.40 -1.89
CA ASN A 23 -4.36 8.39 -2.03
C ASN A 23 -4.07 7.54 -3.27
N ILE A 24 -4.13 6.22 -3.15
CA ILE A 24 -3.83 5.28 -4.25
C ILE A 24 -4.99 4.30 -4.50
N TYR A 25 -5.05 3.83 -5.74
CA TYR A 25 -5.80 2.66 -6.17
C TYR A 25 -4.87 1.82 -7.05
N ALA A 26 -4.07 0.95 -6.43
CA ALA A 26 -3.05 0.17 -7.10
C ALA A 26 -3.66 -0.89 -8.05
N PRO A 27 -2.94 -1.33 -9.10
CA PRO A 27 -3.40 -2.39 -9.99
C PRO A 27 -3.60 -3.74 -9.26
N ASN A 28 -4.57 -4.54 -9.72
CA ASN A 28 -4.78 -5.92 -9.25
C ASN A 28 -3.72 -6.91 -9.77
N THR A 29 -2.90 -6.48 -10.72
CA THR A 29 -1.80 -7.25 -11.32
C THR A 29 -0.49 -6.92 -10.62
N ASP A 30 0.47 -7.86 -10.65
CA ASP A 30 1.82 -7.60 -10.13
C ASP A 30 2.52 -6.52 -10.97
N SER A 31 2.54 -5.28 -10.49
CA SER A 31 3.07 -4.08 -11.16
C SER A 31 3.92 -3.26 -10.17
N PRO A 32 5.16 -3.70 -9.86
CA PRO A 32 6.05 -2.97 -8.97
C PRO A 32 6.39 -1.57 -9.50
N GLU A 33 6.36 -1.35 -10.81
CA GLU A 33 6.62 -0.05 -11.44
C GLU A 33 5.62 1.02 -10.99
N PHE A 34 4.38 0.64 -10.63
CA PHE A 34 3.40 1.55 -10.06
C PHE A 34 3.94 2.21 -8.78
N PHE A 35 4.48 1.41 -7.87
CA PHE A 35 5.00 1.86 -6.58
C PHE A 35 6.30 2.66 -6.73
N TYR A 36 7.20 2.24 -7.63
CA TYR A 36 8.43 3.00 -7.90
C TYR A 36 8.15 4.37 -8.53
N ASN A 37 7.20 4.45 -9.46
CA ASN A 37 6.79 5.73 -10.04
C ASN A 37 6.13 6.64 -9.00
N LEU A 38 5.30 6.08 -8.11
CA LEU A 38 4.70 6.82 -7.00
C LEU A 38 5.77 7.34 -6.04
N HIS A 39 6.76 6.51 -5.72
CA HIS A 39 7.88 6.90 -4.86
C HIS A 39 8.63 8.12 -5.41
N ALA A 40 8.96 8.13 -6.70
CA ALA A 40 9.61 9.28 -7.34
C ALA A 40 8.78 10.57 -7.23
N VAL A 41 7.44 10.47 -7.36
CA VAL A 41 6.53 11.61 -7.16
C VAL A 41 6.60 12.10 -5.71
N ILE A 42 6.51 11.21 -4.73
CA ILE A 42 6.54 11.57 -3.31
C ILE A 42 7.87 12.22 -2.94
N GLN A 43 9.00 11.67 -3.39
CA GLN A 43 10.32 12.26 -3.17
C GLN A 43 10.44 13.67 -3.75
N SER A 44 9.84 13.91 -4.93
CA SER A 44 9.86 15.23 -5.56
C SER A 44 9.07 16.30 -4.77
N MET A 45 8.16 15.91 -3.89
CA MET A 45 7.44 16.83 -3.00
C MET A 45 8.32 17.35 -1.86
N GLY A 46 9.38 16.61 -1.48
CA GLY A 46 10.38 17.05 -0.52
C GLY A 46 9.91 17.14 0.95
N ASN A 47 8.70 16.69 1.26
CA ASN A 47 8.18 16.65 2.63
C ASN A 47 8.67 15.40 3.37
N THR A 48 8.93 15.55 4.67
CA THR A 48 9.27 14.43 5.57
C THR A 48 8.03 13.76 6.17
N ASP A 49 6.96 14.54 6.41
CA ASP A 49 5.69 14.02 6.91
C ASP A 49 4.89 13.46 5.71
N ILE A 50 4.75 12.14 5.63
CA ILE A 50 4.12 11.46 4.48
C ILE A 50 3.03 10.52 4.99
N ILE A 51 1.84 10.59 4.38
CA ILE A 51 0.75 9.64 4.60
C ILE A 51 0.34 9.07 3.24
N ILE A 52 0.41 7.74 3.13
CA ILE A 52 -0.09 7.00 1.98
C ILE A 52 -1.27 6.15 2.44
N GLY A 53 -2.40 6.30 1.77
CA GLY A 53 -3.60 5.51 2.01
C GLY A 53 -4.29 5.13 0.70
N GLY A 54 -5.35 4.34 0.83
CA GLY A 54 -6.14 3.85 -0.30
C GLY A 54 -6.06 2.34 -0.42
N ASP A 55 -6.30 1.84 -1.63
CA ASP A 55 -6.33 0.40 -1.90
C ASP A 55 -5.03 -0.02 -2.61
N PHE A 56 -4.22 -0.78 -1.88
CA PHE A 56 -2.94 -1.28 -2.34
C PHE A 56 -3.07 -2.54 -3.20
N ASN A 57 -4.25 -3.18 -3.24
CA ASN A 57 -4.48 -4.47 -3.89
C ASN A 57 -3.42 -5.54 -3.57
N GLN A 58 -2.85 -5.49 -2.37
CA GLN A 58 -1.81 -6.39 -1.90
C GLN A 58 -2.08 -6.84 -0.47
N VAL A 59 -1.83 -8.13 -0.22
CA VAL A 59 -1.84 -8.71 1.13
C VAL A 59 -0.44 -8.52 1.73
N ARG A 60 -0.34 -7.87 2.89
CA ARG A 60 0.95 -7.57 3.54
C ARG A 60 1.45 -8.75 4.38
N HIS A 61 0.58 -9.36 5.17
CA HIS A 61 0.86 -10.57 5.94
C HIS A 61 -0.10 -11.70 5.57
N ASN A 62 0.41 -12.73 4.90
CA ASN A 62 -0.39 -13.86 4.43
C ASN A 62 -1.22 -14.58 5.51
N THR A 63 -0.76 -14.57 6.76
CA THR A 63 -1.44 -15.24 7.89
C THR A 63 -2.44 -14.33 8.59
N LEU A 64 -2.17 -13.03 8.66
CA LEU A 64 -2.94 -12.07 9.44
C LEU A 64 -3.97 -11.31 8.58
N ASP A 65 -3.58 -10.92 7.36
CA ASP A 65 -4.37 -10.04 6.47
C ASP A 65 -5.24 -10.79 5.46
N ARG A 66 -5.29 -12.13 5.53
CA ARG A 66 -6.16 -12.93 4.68
C ARG A 66 -6.83 -14.06 5.45
N SER A 67 -8.06 -14.39 5.03
CA SER A 67 -8.75 -15.62 5.40
C SER A 67 -8.47 -16.71 4.35
N GLY A 68 -8.27 -17.97 4.77
CA GLY A 68 -8.10 -19.12 3.87
C GLY A 68 -6.65 -19.51 3.50
N ASN A 69 -6.47 -20.82 3.23
CA ASN A 69 -5.24 -21.54 2.81
C ASN A 69 -3.91 -20.98 3.35
N MET A 70 -3.68 -21.14 4.66
CA MET A 70 -2.37 -20.95 5.31
C MET A 70 -1.27 -21.89 4.77
N GLY A 71 -1.62 -22.92 3.98
CA GLY A 71 -0.70 -23.93 3.46
C GLY A 71 -0.26 -23.76 1.99
N ARG A 72 -0.83 -22.79 1.25
CA ARG A 72 -0.33 -22.48 -0.11
C ARG A 72 0.58 -21.29 -0.03
N SER A 73 1.89 -21.55 0.02
CA SER A 73 2.91 -20.53 -0.24
C SER A 73 2.63 -19.96 -1.62
N ARG A 74 2.06 -18.76 -1.70
CA ARG A 74 2.10 -18.01 -2.95
C ARG A 74 3.48 -17.40 -3.04
N ASN A 75 4.03 -17.39 -4.25
CA ASN A 75 5.23 -16.64 -4.54
C ASN A 75 5.03 -15.19 -4.09
N ILE A 76 6.03 -14.63 -3.41
CA ILE A 76 6.04 -13.21 -3.05
C ILE A 76 5.92 -12.42 -4.35
N GLN A 77 4.92 -11.54 -4.42
CA GLN A 77 4.72 -10.67 -5.58
C GLN A 77 5.79 -9.57 -5.58
N LYS A 78 6.26 -9.17 -6.77
CA LYS A 78 7.25 -8.08 -6.87
C LYS A 78 6.71 -6.77 -6.33
N SER A 79 5.41 -6.56 -6.43
CA SER A 79 4.68 -5.42 -5.86
C SER A 79 4.80 -5.36 -4.34
N GLN A 80 4.82 -6.50 -3.63
CA GLN A 80 5.03 -6.51 -2.17
C GLN A 80 6.44 -6.05 -1.83
N ILE A 81 7.43 -6.57 -2.56
CA ILE A 81 8.83 -6.15 -2.40
C ILE A 81 8.97 -4.66 -2.68
N ALA A 82 8.33 -4.15 -3.74
CA ALA A 82 8.34 -2.73 -4.06
C ALA A 82 7.73 -1.88 -2.93
N ILE A 83 6.60 -2.31 -2.35
CA ILE A 83 6.01 -1.63 -1.17
C ILE A 83 6.99 -1.64 0.01
N ASP A 84 7.66 -2.77 0.28
CA ASP A 84 8.64 -2.87 1.37
C ASP A 84 9.81 -1.90 1.15
N THR A 85 10.38 -1.90 -0.06
CA THR A 85 11.49 -1.00 -0.44
C THR A 85 11.11 0.46 -0.26
N ILE A 86 9.96 0.90 -0.81
CA ILE A 86 9.57 2.32 -0.70
C ILE A 86 9.20 2.68 0.75
N SER A 87 8.71 1.72 1.54
CA SER A 87 8.41 1.96 2.95
C SER A 87 9.68 2.17 3.75
N GLU A 88 10.73 1.37 3.50
CA GLU A 88 12.05 1.55 4.10
C GLU A 88 12.70 2.87 3.68
N GLU A 89 12.69 3.20 2.38
CA GLU A 89 13.31 4.42 1.84
C GLU A 89 12.61 5.71 2.32
N LEU A 90 11.28 5.68 2.48
CA LEU A 90 10.51 6.83 2.97
C LEU A 90 10.31 6.84 4.50
N GLY A 91 10.78 5.81 5.22
CA GLY A 91 10.58 5.69 6.66
C GLY A 91 9.11 5.48 7.09
N LEU A 92 8.33 4.80 6.25
CA LEU A 92 6.90 4.53 6.48
C LEU A 92 6.70 3.28 7.34
N VAL A 93 5.57 3.27 8.04
CA VAL A 93 5.10 2.12 8.80
C VAL A 93 3.64 1.86 8.47
N ASP A 94 3.24 0.59 8.45
CA ASP A 94 1.83 0.21 8.46
C ASP A 94 1.24 0.54 9.84
N VAL A 95 0.49 1.64 9.91
CA VAL A 95 -0.12 2.15 11.15
C VAL A 95 -1.08 1.12 11.76
N TRP A 96 -1.86 0.43 10.94
CA TRP A 96 -2.81 -0.58 11.43
C TRP A 96 -2.08 -1.75 12.07
N ARG A 97 -1.07 -2.30 11.38
CA ARG A 97 -0.30 -3.44 11.89
C ARG A 97 0.55 -3.08 13.11
N LEU A 98 1.03 -1.83 13.20
CA LEU A 98 1.73 -1.33 14.39
C LEU A 98 0.83 -1.31 15.62
N MET A 99 -0.42 -0.84 15.47
CA MET A 99 -1.37 -0.73 16.57
C MET A 99 -2.03 -2.06 16.93
N HIS A 100 -2.18 -2.96 15.95
CA HIS A 100 -2.85 -4.25 16.10
C HIS A 100 -1.96 -5.41 15.61
N PRO A 101 -0.85 -5.73 16.32
CA PRO A 101 0.19 -6.61 15.78
C PRO A 101 -0.28 -8.04 15.46
N GLN A 102 -1.27 -8.56 16.18
CA GLN A 102 -1.75 -9.95 16.06
C GLN A 102 -3.23 -10.05 15.67
N GLU A 103 -3.94 -8.93 15.57
CA GLU A 103 -5.35 -8.96 15.22
C GLU A 103 -5.53 -9.24 13.74
N ARG A 104 -6.66 -9.88 13.44
CA ARG A 104 -7.03 -10.32 12.09
C ARG A 104 -8.33 -9.62 11.73
N GLU A 105 -8.18 -8.54 10.98
CA GLU A 105 -9.28 -7.80 10.36
C GLU A 105 -9.05 -7.69 8.85
N TYR A 106 -10.12 -7.49 8.11
CA TYR A 106 -10.11 -7.53 6.65
C TYR A 106 -10.89 -6.35 6.08
N THR A 107 -10.40 -5.77 4.99
CA THR A 107 -11.01 -4.62 4.32
C THR A 107 -11.75 -4.98 3.02
N PHE A 108 -11.62 -6.23 2.57
CA PHE A 108 -12.23 -6.74 1.34
C PHE A 108 -12.84 -8.13 1.54
N PHE A 109 -13.99 -8.38 0.90
CA PHE A 109 -14.66 -9.67 0.87
C PHE A 109 -14.85 -10.14 -0.57
N SER A 110 -14.30 -11.31 -0.92
CA SER A 110 -14.55 -11.96 -2.21
C SER A 110 -15.89 -12.70 -2.19
N GLN A 111 -16.87 -12.27 -2.98
CA GLN A 111 -18.19 -12.91 -3.05
C GLN A 111 -18.23 -14.29 -3.74
N SER A 112 -17.09 -14.93 -4.01
CA SER A 112 -17.06 -16.20 -4.72
C SER A 112 -17.05 -17.40 -3.75
N PRO A 113 -17.96 -18.38 -3.89
CA PRO A 113 -17.90 -19.63 -3.13
C PRO A 113 -16.69 -20.50 -3.53
N TYR A 114 -15.96 -20.12 -4.59
CA TYR A 114 -14.75 -20.79 -5.05
C TYR A 114 -13.75 -19.77 -5.62
N ILE A 115 -12.51 -19.82 -5.13
CA ILE A 115 -11.30 -19.12 -5.63
C ILE A 115 -11.05 -17.72 -5.06
N ILE A 116 -9.90 -17.59 -4.38
CA ILE A 116 -9.36 -16.39 -3.75
C ILE A 116 -8.13 -15.98 -4.56
N PHE A 117 -8.09 -14.74 -5.09
CA PHE A 117 -6.90 -14.14 -5.70
C PHE A 117 -5.80 -13.87 -4.70
#